data_AF-A0A7D6WWE4-F1
#
_entry.id   AF-A0A7D6WWE4-F1
#
_cell.length_a   1.000
_cell.length_b   1.000
_cell.length_c   1.000
_cell.angle_alpha   90.00
_cell.angle_beta   90.00
_cell.angle_gamma   90.00
#
_symmetry.space_group_name_H-M   'P 1'
#
loop_
_entity.id
_entity.type
_entity.pdbx_description
1 polymer ?
#
loop_
_entity_poly.entity_id
_entity_poly.type
_entity_poly.pdbx_seq_one_letter_code
_entity_poly.pdbx_strand_id
1 'polypeptide(L)'
;DEEDDLRTATGDVPLDDNGYIKGPQVPVRYRQDWTTTSPEQVDYVAVSPVQIVSVATSMIPFLEHDDANRALMGSNMQRQAVPLLKPERPLVGTGLEAQAARDSGMVIVSRTDGEVVYVDATEIRVRVSSQWSIVSGQYSFTKQQTTDNEQQTTDKPQEIKYTLSKYQRSNQDTCLNQKPLVRIGEKVVAGQVLADGSSTEGGELALGQNIVVAYMPW
;
A
#
# COMPACT_ATOMS: atom_id res chain seq x y z
N ASP A 1 12.42 27.51 4.46
CA ASP A 1 12.87 28.50 5.47
C ASP A 1 13.84 27.91 6.49
N GLU A 2 13.54 26.84 7.24
CA GLU A 2 14.56 26.20 8.11
C GLU A 2 15.51 25.24 7.36
N GLU A 3 15.01 24.53 6.34
CA GLU A 3 15.82 23.64 5.50
C GLU A 3 16.88 24.41 4.70
N ASP A 4 16.62 25.69 4.36
CA ASP A 4 17.51 26.47 3.50
C ASP A 4 18.87 26.77 4.16
N ASP A 5 18.93 26.80 5.49
CA ASP A 5 20.17 26.99 6.25
C ASP A 5 20.91 25.68 6.57
N LEU A 6 20.38 24.54 6.13
CA LEU A 6 20.95 23.21 6.31
C LEU A 6 21.48 22.64 4.98
N ARG A 7 22.55 21.85 5.04
CA ARG A 7 23.11 21.15 3.89
C ARG A 7 22.52 19.75 3.80
N THR A 8 21.60 19.57 2.85
CA THR A 8 20.88 18.30 2.68
C THR A 8 21.47 17.51 1.52
N ALA A 9 21.95 16.29 1.79
CA ALA A 9 22.43 15.36 0.78
C ALA A 9 21.28 14.51 0.19
N THR A 10 21.51 13.96 -1.00
CA THR A 10 20.54 13.08 -1.68
C THR A 10 20.46 11.69 -1.05
N GLY A 11 19.38 10.94 -1.31
CA GLY A 11 19.09 9.67 -0.65
C GLY A 11 19.86 8.47 -1.23
N ASP A 12 20.59 8.68 -2.32
CA ASP A 12 21.39 7.69 -3.04
C ASP A 12 22.88 7.76 -2.69
N VAL A 13 23.26 8.57 -1.70
CA VAL A 13 24.66 8.73 -1.28
C VAL A 13 25.21 7.40 -0.72
N PRO A 14 26.37 6.93 -1.22
CA PRO A 14 26.94 5.66 -0.77
C PRO A 14 27.45 5.75 0.67
N LEU A 15 27.01 4.81 1.52
CA LEU A 15 27.45 4.69 2.91
C LEU A 15 28.39 3.49 3.09
N ASP A 16 29.22 3.53 4.14
CA ASP A 16 29.98 2.38 4.64
C ASP A 16 29.19 1.55 5.66
N ASP A 17 29.76 0.42 6.10
CA ASP A 17 29.11 -0.50 7.03
C ASP A 17 28.87 0.11 8.43
N ASN A 18 29.56 1.22 8.74
CA ASN A 18 29.44 1.96 9.98
C ASN A 18 28.47 3.16 9.84
N GLY A 19 27.90 3.38 8.66
CA GLY A 19 26.96 4.47 8.37
C GLY A 19 27.62 5.81 8.00
N TYR A 20 28.92 5.85 7.73
CA TYR A 20 29.61 7.04 7.24
C TYR A 20 29.51 7.18 5.73
N ILE A 21 29.43 8.43 5.25
CA ILE A 21 29.38 8.73 3.81
C ILE A 21 30.73 8.41 3.17
N LYS A 22 30.70 7.64 2.07
CA LYS A 22 31.88 7.32 1.27
C LYS A 22 32.22 8.46 0.32
N GLY A 23 33.51 8.77 0.22
CA GLY A 23 34.06 9.71 -0.76
C GLY A 23 34.40 11.07 -0.16
N PRO A 24 35.31 11.82 -0.79
CA PRO A 24 35.79 13.10 -0.27
C PRO A 24 34.82 14.27 -0.49
N GLN A 25 33.86 14.13 -1.41
CA GLN A 25 32.91 15.18 -1.78
C GLN A 25 31.51 14.59 -1.97
N VAL A 26 30.51 15.29 -1.43
CA VAL A 26 29.11 14.90 -1.46
C VAL A 26 28.30 16.04 -2.10
N PRO A 27 27.46 15.77 -3.11
CA PRO A 27 26.53 16.75 -3.63
C PRO A 27 25.45 17.04 -2.58
N VAL A 28 25.27 18.31 -2.24
CA VAL A 28 24.26 18.77 -1.29
C VAL A 28 23.47 19.92 -1.87
N ARG A 29 22.23 20.04 -1.43
CA ARG A 29 21.40 21.22 -1.66
C ARG A 29 21.58 22.18 -0.49
N TYR A 30 21.91 23.42 -0.77
CA TYR A 30 22.04 24.49 0.21
C TYR A 30 21.48 25.79 -0.36
N ARG A 31 20.56 26.45 0.36
CA ARG A 31 19.89 27.69 -0.10
C ARG A 31 19.35 27.61 -1.52
N GLN A 32 18.67 26.51 -1.84
CA GLN A 32 18.08 26.20 -3.15
C GLN A 32 19.08 25.93 -4.29
N ASP A 33 20.39 26.06 -4.06
CA ASP A 33 21.43 25.74 -5.04
C ASP A 33 22.10 24.40 -4.76
N TRP A 34 22.59 23.76 -5.82
CA TRP A 34 23.38 22.54 -5.73
C TRP A 34 24.86 22.88 -5.56
N THR A 35 25.47 22.42 -4.49
CA THR A 35 26.89 22.59 -4.19
C THR A 35 27.52 21.26 -3.78
N THR A 36 28.85 21.22 -3.70
CA THR A 36 29.58 20.05 -3.20
C THR A 36 30.27 20.40 -1.90
N THR A 37 30.19 19.51 -0.92
CA THR A 37 30.76 19.72 0.42
C THR A 37 31.44 18.45 0.93
N SER A 38 32.17 18.55 2.03
CA SER A 38 32.78 17.39 2.68
C SER A 38 31.75 16.62 3.50
N PRO A 39 31.90 15.30 3.71
CA PRO A 39 30.99 14.50 4.54
C PRO A 39 30.72 15.07 5.94
N GLU A 40 31.72 15.74 6.53
CA GLU A 40 31.65 16.33 7.88
C GLU A 40 30.73 17.56 7.95
N GLN A 41 30.44 18.18 6.81
CA GLN A 41 29.63 19.40 6.71
C GLN A 41 28.17 19.12 6.32
N VAL A 42 27.83 17.85 6.05
CA VAL A 42 26.46 17.43 5.72
C VAL A 42 25.63 17.39 6.99
N ASP A 43 24.54 18.14 7.02
CA ASP A 43 23.66 18.21 8.19
C ASP A 43 22.61 17.09 8.16
N TYR A 44 22.04 16.81 6.99
CA TYR A 44 21.00 15.79 6.81
C TYR A 44 21.14 15.05 5.49
N VAL A 45 20.60 13.83 5.45
CA VAL A 45 20.49 12.99 4.25
C VAL A 45 19.02 12.69 4.00
N ALA A 46 18.60 12.77 2.75
CA ALA A 46 17.27 12.35 2.31
C ALA A 46 16.98 10.88 2.67
N VAL A 47 15.74 10.59 3.07
CA VAL A 47 15.35 9.24 3.53
C VAL A 47 15.28 8.24 2.39
N SER A 48 14.82 8.69 1.21
CA SER A 48 14.70 7.86 0.02
C SER A 48 14.84 8.69 -1.25
N PRO A 49 15.47 8.17 -2.32
CA PRO A 49 15.52 8.82 -3.64
C PRO A 49 14.13 9.13 -4.21
N VAL A 50 13.12 8.31 -3.88
CA VAL A 50 11.76 8.42 -4.42
C VAL A 50 10.93 9.48 -3.69
N GLN A 51 11.42 10.05 -2.59
CA GLN A 51 10.65 11.03 -1.78
C GLN A 51 10.29 12.33 -2.53
N ILE A 52 11.00 12.62 -3.63
CA ILE A 52 10.83 13.85 -4.41
C ILE A 52 9.63 13.74 -5.36
N VAL A 53 9.19 12.52 -5.68
CA VAL A 53 8.13 12.27 -6.66
C VAL A 53 6.81 11.89 -6.00
N SER A 54 5.70 12.15 -6.69
CA SER A 54 4.36 11.78 -6.20
C SER A 54 4.15 10.26 -6.25
N VAL A 55 3.18 9.75 -5.47
CA VAL A 55 2.82 8.32 -5.47
C VAL A 55 2.47 7.80 -6.87
N ALA A 56 1.80 8.61 -7.70
CA ALA A 56 1.48 8.22 -9.08
C ALA A 56 2.74 8.13 -9.93
N THR A 57 3.63 9.11 -9.82
CA THR A 57 4.88 9.14 -10.58
C THR A 57 5.84 8.03 -10.13
N SER A 58 5.86 7.68 -8.84
CA SER A 58 6.68 6.60 -8.29
C SER A 58 6.25 5.19 -8.73
N MET A 59 5.07 5.05 -9.34
CA MET A 59 4.59 3.79 -9.94
C MET A 59 4.99 3.65 -11.42
N ILE A 60 5.71 4.63 -11.99
CA ILE A 60 6.26 4.52 -13.35
C ILE A 60 7.61 3.79 -13.27
N PRO A 61 7.74 2.58 -13.86
CA PRO A 61 9.02 1.91 -13.93
C PRO A 61 9.98 2.65 -14.87
N PHE A 62 11.28 2.62 -14.57
CA PHE A 62 12.33 3.27 -15.37
C PHE A 62 12.15 4.79 -15.52
N LEU A 63 11.58 5.44 -14.51
CA LEU A 63 11.32 6.88 -14.49
C LEU A 63 12.59 7.71 -14.76
N GLU A 64 13.74 7.24 -14.29
CA GLU A 64 15.05 7.85 -14.49
C GLU A 64 15.49 7.92 -15.97
N HIS A 65 14.86 7.15 -16.85
CA HIS A 65 15.13 7.11 -18.27
C HIS A 65 14.11 7.90 -19.11
N ASP A 66 13.05 8.42 -18.50
CA ASP A 66 12.04 9.23 -19.15
C ASP A 66 12.30 10.73 -18.93
N ASP A 67 11.90 11.55 -19.91
CA ASP A 67 11.90 13.00 -19.71
C ASP A 67 10.73 13.46 -18.81
N ALA A 68 10.89 14.62 -18.18
CA ALA A 68 9.94 15.15 -17.21
C ALA A 68 8.53 15.35 -17.78
N ASN A 69 8.40 15.74 -19.06
CA ASN A 69 7.08 15.95 -19.67
C ASN A 69 6.37 14.61 -19.90
N ARG A 70 7.10 13.57 -20.32
CA ARG A 70 6.55 12.20 -20.45
C ARG A 70 6.13 11.64 -19.11
N ALA A 71 6.95 11.79 -18.07
CA ALA A 71 6.60 11.37 -16.71
C ALA A 71 5.34 12.08 -16.18
N LEU A 72 5.21 13.38 -16.44
CA LEU A 72 4.04 14.17 -16.09
C LEU A 72 2.78 13.68 -16.84
N MET A 73 2.88 13.45 -18.15
CA MET A 73 1.77 12.92 -18.94
C MET A 73 1.40 11.51 -18.48
N GLY A 74 2.38 10.63 -18.25
CA GLY A 74 2.17 9.26 -17.80
C GLY A 74 1.42 9.18 -16.47
N SER A 75 1.88 9.92 -15.46
CA SER A 75 1.22 9.98 -14.14
C SER A 75 -0.20 10.57 -14.21
N ASN A 76 -0.45 11.53 -15.11
CA ASN A 76 -1.81 12.06 -15.33
C ASN A 76 -2.72 11.05 -16.03
N MET A 77 -2.22 10.35 -17.04
CA MET A 77 -2.95 9.32 -17.77
C MET A 77 -3.29 8.13 -16.87
N GLN A 78 -2.39 7.73 -15.96
CA GLN A 78 -2.67 6.67 -14.98
C GLN A 78 -3.90 6.99 -14.11
N ARG A 79 -4.08 8.25 -13.67
CA ARG A 79 -5.26 8.65 -12.89
C ARG A 79 -6.57 8.63 -13.65
N GLN A 80 -6.50 8.58 -14.99
CA GLN A 80 -7.67 8.53 -15.87
C GLN A 80 -7.99 7.09 -16.30
N ALA A 81 -7.18 6.11 -15.90
CA ALA A 81 -7.41 4.71 -16.23
C ALA A 81 -8.75 4.24 -15.64
N VAL A 82 -9.62 3.73 -16.50
CA VAL A 82 -10.93 3.21 -16.12
C VAL A 82 -10.77 1.75 -15.66
N PRO A 83 -11.43 1.34 -14.55
CA PRO A 83 -11.37 -0.04 -14.10
C PRO A 83 -11.85 -1.02 -15.18
N LEU A 84 -11.05 -2.07 -15.40
CA LEU A 84 -11.36 -3.12 -16.37
C LEU A 84 -12.24 -4.21 -15.74
N LEU A 85 -12.91 -5.01 -16.60
CA LEU A 85 -13.66 -6.18 -16.13
C LEU A 85 -12.75 -7.21 -15.43
N LYS A 86 -11.55 -7.38 -15.98
CA LYS A 86 -10.49 -8.25 -15.49
C LYS A 86 -9.14 -7.51 -15.60
N PRO A 87 -8.75 -6.75 -14.57
CA PRO A 87 -7.42 -6.15 -14.51
C PRO A 87 -6.36 -7.24 -14.39
N GLU A 88 -5.14 -6.92 -14.82
CA GLU A 88 -3.96 -7.76 -14.66
C GLU A 88 -2.85 -6.97 -13.98
N ARG A 89 -2.17 -7.57 -12.99
CA ARG A 89 -1.01 -6.94 -12.33
C ARG A 89 0.09 -6.64 -13.36
N PRO A 90 0.80 -5.49 -13.24
CA PRO A 90 1.87 -5.17 -14.15
C PRO A 90 3.00 -6.21 -14.05
N LEU A 91 3.52 -6.68 -15.19
CA LEU A 91 4.69 -7.57 -15.19
C LEU A 91 5.97 -6.86 -14.73
N VAL A 92 6.04 -5.54 -14.96
CA VAL A 92 7.13 -4.69 -14.51
C VAL A 92 6.52 -3.56 -13.67
N GLY A 93 6.76 -3.60 -12.37
CA GLY A 93 6.29 -2.60 -11.40
C GLY A 93 7.44 -2.04 -10.55
N THR A 94 7.12 -1.10 -9.66
CA THR A 94 8.10 -0.46 -8.76
C THR A 94 8.07 -1.00 -7.33
N GLY A 95 7.05 -1.81 -6.99
CA GLY A 95 6.83 -2.37 -5.65
C GLY A 95 5.92 -1.49 -4.77
N LEU A 96 5.56 -0.29 -5.23
CA LEU A 96 4.66 0.62 -4.52
C LEU A 96 3.18 0.32 -4.78
N GLU A 97 2.86 -0.57 -5.73
CA GLU A 97 1.50 -0.92 -6.14
C GLU A 97 0.70 -1.54 -4.99
N ALA A 98 1.34 -2.42 -4.20
CA ALA A 98 0.70 -3.08 -3.06
C ALA A 98 0.38 -2.08 -1.94
N GLN A 99 1.29 -1.13 -1.71
CA GLN A 99 1.07 -0.08 -0.71
C GLN A 99 -0.01 0.90 -1.18
N ALA A 100 0.05 1.35 -2.42
CA ALA A 100 -0.96 2.23 -3.01
C ALA A 100 -2.36 1.60 -2.99
N ALA A 101 -2.47 0.31 -3.30
CA ALA A 101 -3.75 -0.41 -3.23
C ALA A 101 -4.30 -0.47 -1.79
N ARG A 102 -3.46 -0.79 -0.79
CA ARG A 102 -3.88 -0.83 0.62
C ARG A 102 -4.29 0.55 1.14
N ASP A 103 -3.48 1.56 0.87
CA ASP A 103 -3.69 2.92 1.37
C ASP A 103 -4.89 3.62 0.69
N SER A 104 -5.29 3.14 -0.50
CA SER A 104 -6.48 3.66 -1.22
C SER A 104 -7.82 3.36 -0.52
N GLY A 105 -7.86 2.33 0.35
CA GLY A 105 -9.10 1.84 0.96
C GLY A 105 -10.04 1.10 0.01
N MET A 106 -9.63 0.82 -1.23
CA MET A 106 -10.44 0.07 -2.20
C MET A 106 -10.41 -1.45 -1.93
N VAL A 107 -9.32 -1.95 -1.35
CA VAL A 107 -9.17 -3.35 -0.94
C VAL A 107 -9.68 -3.57 0.48
N ILE A 108 -10.18 -4.76 0.77
CA ILE A 108 -10.60 -5.13 2.13
C ILE A 108 -9.41 -5.74 2.85
N VAL A 109 -9.06 -5.20 4.01
CA VAL A 109 -7.91 -5.65 4.82
C VAL A 109 -8.38 -6.27 6.13
N SER A 110 -7.75 -7.36 6.55
CA SER A 110 -8.02 -7.99 7.85
C SER A 110 -7.57 -7.09 9.00
N ARG A 111 -8.40 -6.99 10.03
CA ARG A 111 -8.11 -6.18 11.23
C ARG A 111 -7.43 -6.98 12.34
N THR A 112 -7.50 -8.30 12.25
CA THR A 112 -7.05 -9.22 13.30
C THR A 112 -6.47 -10.48 12.68
N ASP A 113 -5.63 -11.16 13.45
CA ASP A 113 -5.16 -12.49 13.10
C ASP A 113 -6.28 -13.51 13.30
N GLY A 114 -6.39 -14.46 12.37
CA GLY A 114 -7.48 -15.41 12.43
C GLY A 114 -7.48 -16.43 11.31
N GLU A 115 -8.58 -17.17 11.23
CA GLU A 115 -8.84 -18.15 10.18
C GLU A 115 -10.12 -17.78 9.43
N VAL A 116 -10.08 -17.85 8.10
CA VAL A 116 -11.23 -17.56 7.26
C VAL A 116 -12.21 -18.73 7.36
N VAL A 117 -13.38 -18.49 7.95
CA VAL A 117 -14.40 -19.54 8.17
C VAL A 117 -15.45 -19.59 7.09
N TYR A 118 -15.65 -18.47 6.40
CA TYR A 118 -16.65 -18.35 5.35
C TYR A 118 -16.21 -17.32 4.31
N VAL A 119 -16.38 -17.66 3.04
CA VAL A 119 -16.13 -16.78 1.89
C VAL A 119 -17.28 -16.92 0.93
N ASP A 120 -17.86 -15.79 0.55
CA ASP A 120 -18.81 -15.66 -0.53
C ASP A 120 -18.48 -14.40 -1.35
N ALA A 121 -19.14 -14.23 -2.50
CA ALA A 121 -19.03 -13.04 -3.32
C ALA A 121 -19.50 -11.77 -2.60
N THR A 122 -20.27 -11.87 -1.52
CA THR A 122 -20.86 -10.72 -0.80
C THR A 122 -20.25 -10.46 0.58
N GLU A 123 -19.67 -11.46 1.22
CA GLU A 123 -19.08 -11.32 2.55
C GLU A 123 -17.96 -12.33 2.81
N ILE A 124 -17.04 -11.95 3.69
CA ILE A 124 -15.97 -12.79 4.22
C ILE A 124 -16.10 -12.78 5.74
N ARG A 125 -15.98 -13.95 6.38
CA ARG A 125 -15.96 -14.04 7.84
C ARG A 125 -14.64 -14.63 8.31
N VAL A 126 -14.01 -13.95 9.26
CA VAL A 126 -12.74 -14.34 9.87
C VAL A 126 -12.99 -14.63 11.34
N ARG A 127 -12.62 -15.82 11.79
CA ARG A 127 -12.61 -16.20 13.19
C ARG A 127 -11.31 -15.72 13.83
N VAL A 128 -11.44 -14.90 14.86
CA VAL A 128 -10.28 -14.33 15.57
C VAL A 128 -9.53 -15.43 16.32
N SER A 129 -8.21 -15.46 16.17
CA SER A 129 -7.35 -16.31 17.00
C SER A 129 -7.30 -15.72 18.42
N SER A 130 -7.55 -16.55 19.43
CA SER A 130 -7.74 -16.19 20.85
C SER A 130 -6.53 -15.51 21.54
N GLN A 131 -5.49 -15.14 20.78
CA GLN A 131 -4.29 -14.47 21.28
C GLN A 131 -4.37 -12.93 21.19
N TRP A 132 -5.40 -12.35 20.56
CA TRP A 132 -5.60 -10.91 20.53
C TRP A 132 -6.36 -10.42 21.78
N SER A 133 -5.63 -10.13 22.85
CA SER A 133 -6.12 -9.26 23.92
C SER A 133 -6.03 -7.81 23.44
N ILE A 134 -7.16 -7.12 23.45
CA ILE A 134 -7.32 -5.71 23.06
C ILE A 134 -6.35 -4.83 23.88
N VAL A 135 -5.28 -4.33 23.24
CA VAL A 135 -4.41 -3.27 23.79
C VAL A 135 -4.65 -2.00 23.00
N SER A 136 -5.82 -1.40 23.21
CA SER A 136 -6.03 0.04 23.03
C SER A 136 -7.34 0.41 23.72
N GLY A 137 -7.22 1.32 24.69
CA GLY A 137 -8.29 1.70 25.58
C GLY A 137 -9.51 2.26 24.86
N GLN A 138 -10.64 2.19 25.57
CA GLN A 138 -11.96 2.74 25.26
C GLN A 138 -12.96 1.85 24.50
N TYR A 139 -13.04 0.56 24.79
CA TYR A 139 -14.35 -0.12 24.84
C TYR A 139 -14.30 -1.21 25.92
N SER A 140 -14.69 -0.83 27.13
CA SER A 140 -14.89 -1.74 28.25
C SER A 140 -16.18 -2.55 28.01
N PHE A 141 -16.04 -3.81 27.61
CA PHE A 141 -17.05 -4.80 27.95
C PHE A 141 -16.89 -5.13 29.43
N THR A 142 -17.77 -4.55 30.23
CA THR A 142 -17.95 -4.89 31.64
C THR A 142 -18.24 -6.38 31.74
N LYS A 143 -17.30 -7.13 32.32
CA LYS A 143 -17.56 -8.48 32.83
C LYS A 143 -18.50 -8.30 34.03
N GLN A 144 -19.81 -8.23 33.79
CA GLN A 144 -20.79 -8.25 34.87
C GLN A 144 -20.71 -9.61 35.55
N GLN A 145 -20.27 -9.59 36.80
CA GLN A 145 -20.43 -10.67 37.75
C GLN A 145 -21.92 -10.95 37.92
N THR A 146 -22.35 -12.14 37.53
CA THR A 146 -23.55 -12.77 38.09
C THR A 146 -23.13 -14.06 38.76
N THR A 147 -23.30 -14.06 40.07
CA THR A 147 -23.37 -15.22 40.95
C THR A 147 -24.29 -16.29 40.38
N ASP A 148 -23.80 -17.52 40.44
CA ASP A 148 -24.50 -18.82 40.49
C ASP A 148 -25.91 -18.84 39.89
N ASN A 149 -26.00 -19.26 38.62
CA ASN A 149 -27.01 -20.21 38.16
C ASN A 149 -26.72 -20.65 36.71
N GLU A 150 -26.91 -21.94 36.47
CA GLU A 150 -26.64 -22.67 35.24
C GLU A 150 -27.24 -22.03 33.99
N GLN A 151 -26.40 -21.41 33.15
CA GLN A 151 -26.67 -21.19 31.73
C GLN A 151 -25.37 -21.41 30.96
N GLN A 152 -25.41 -22.36 30.02
CA GLN A 152 -24.34 -22.61 29.05
C GLN A 152 -23.97 -21.32 28.31
N THR A 153 -22.90 -20.66 28.72
CA THR A 153 -22.20 -19.72 27.85
C THR A 153 -21.35 -20.55 26.90
N THR A 154 -21.94 -21.00 25.80
CA THR A 154 -21.13 -21.37 24.63
C THR A 154 -20.31 -20.15 24.27
N ASP A 155 -19.02 -20.18 24.56
CA ASP A 155 -18.02 -19.24 24.03
C ASP A 155 -18.07 -19.35 22.51
N LYS A 156 -18.99 -18.61 21.88
CA LYS A 156 -19.03 -18.54 20.43
C LYS A 156 -17.72 -17.88 20.01
N PRO A 157 -16.93 -18.53 19.15
CA PRO A 157 -15.72 -17.92 18.65
C PRO A 157 -16.07 -16.57 18.02
N GLN A 158 -15.34 -15.51 18.38
CA GLN A 158 -15.60 -14.19 17.82
C GLN A 158 -15.29 -14.21 16.32
N GLU A 159 -16.34 -14.04 15.50
CA GLU A 159 -16.24 -13.97 14.06
C GLU A 159 -16.44 -12.53 13.60
N ILE A 160 -15.46 -11.97 12.90
CA ILE A 160 -15.54 -10.64 12.28
C ILE A 160 -16.06 -10.82 10.86
N LYS A 161 -17.14 -10.11 10.54
CA LYS A 161 -17.75 -10.07 9.21
C LYS A 161 -17.25 -8.86 8.41
N TYR A 162 -16.80 -9.12 7.20
CA TYR A 162 -16.40 -8.12 6.20
C TYR A 162 -17.40 -8.19 5.02
N THR A 163 -18.09 -7.09 4.74
CA THR A 163 -19.03 -7.00 3.62
C THR A 163 -18.31 -6.47 2.37
N LEU A 164 -18.56 -7.08 1.23
CA LEU A 164 -17.99 -6.71 -0.06
C LEU A 164 -18.95 -5.79 -0.84
N SER A 165 -18.43 -4.72 -1.41
CA SER A 165 -19.17 -3.85 -2.33
C SER A 165 -19.30 -4.50 -3.70
N LYS A 166 -20.54 -4.67 -4.19
CA LYS A 166 -20.84 -5.32 -5.47
C LYS A 166 -21.54 -4.38 -6.43
N TYR A 167 -20.95 -4.23 -7.62
CA TYR A 167 -21.51 -3.50 -8.76
C TYR A 167 -22.07 -2.11 -8.40
N GLN A 168 -21.36 -1.37 -7.57
CA GLN A 168 -21.74 -0.01 -7.19
C GLN A 168 -21.25 0.99 -8.25
N ARG A 169 -22.00 2.06 -8.49
CA ARG A 169 -21.60 3.13 -9.41
C ARG A 169 -20.65 4.09 -8.70
N SER A 170 -19.54 4.42 -9.35
CA SER A 170 -18.60 5.47 -8.93
C SER A 170 -19.08 6.87 -9.34
N ASN A 171 -18.42 7.91 -8.84
CA ASN A 171 -18.70 9.31 -9.22
C ASN A 171 -18.42 9.61 -10.70
N GLN A 172 -17.52 8.85 -11.33
CA GLN A 172 -17.16 8.97 -12.75
C GLN A 172 -17.86 7.91 -13.61
N ASP A 173 -18.99 7.38 -13.15
CA ASP A 173 -19.82 6.41 -13.88
C ASP A 173 -19.15 5.07 -14.23
N THR A 174 -18.03 4.77 -13.58
CA THR A 174 -17.38 3.45 -13.60
C THR A 174 -17.97 2.50 -12.54
N CYS A 175 -17.61 1.21 -12.60
CA CYS A 175 -18.10 0.16 -11.72
C CYS A 175 -17.12 -0.14 -10.56
N LEU A 176 -17.62 -0.03 -9.33
CA LEU A 176 -16.96 -0.45 -8.09
C LEU A 176 -17.43 -1.87 -7.72
N ASN A 177 -16.52 -2.83 -7.77
CA ASN A 177 -16.80 -4.23 -7.52
C ASN A 177 -15.62 -4.89 -6.84
N GLN A 178 -15.86 -5.44 -5.65
CA GLN A 178 -14.88 -6.19 -4.88
C GLN A 178 -15.02 -7.69 -5.13
N LYS A 179 -13.89 -8.39 -5.13
CA LYS A 179 -13.80 -9.84 -5.33
C LYS A 179 -12.98 -10.45 -4.18
N PRO A 180 -13.50 -11.49 -3.50
CA PRO A 180 -12.74 -12.15 -2.44
C PRO A 180 -11.48 -12.79 -3.02
N LEU A 181 -10.36 -12.62 -2.31
CA LEU A 181 -9.05 -13.18 -2.68
C LEU A 181 -8.73 -14.44 -1.88
N VAL A 182 -9.09 -14.44 -0.59
CA VAL A 182 -8.82 -15.54 0.35
C VAL A 182 -9.75 -16.74 0.18
N ARG A 183 -9.31 -17.90 0.67
CA ARG A 183 -10.10 -19.15 0.67
C ARG A 183 -10.54 -19.56 2.08
N ILE A 184 -11.59 -20.38 2.15
CA ILE A 184 -12.04 -20.96 3.43
C ILE A 184 -10.93 -21.85 4.00
N GLY A 185 -10.64 -21.70 5.30
CA GLY A 185 -9.57 -22.39 6.03
C GLY A 185 -8.21 -21.71 5.95
N GLU A 186 -8.09 -20.59 5.22
CA GLU A 186 -6.84 -19.84 5.13
C GLU A 186 -6.59 -19.05 6.44
N LYS A 187 -5.34 -19.09 6.92
CA LYS A 187 -4.91 -18.27 8.05
C LYS A 187 -4.56 -16.88 7.55
N VAL A 188 -5.11 -15.86 8.19
CA VAL A 188 -4.91 -14.45 7.84
C VAL A 188 -4.26 -13.70 8.99
N VAL A 189 -3.40 -12.75 8.65
CA VAL A 189 -2.76 -11.84 9.59
C VAL A 189 -3.40 -10.46 9.51
N ALA A 190 -3.40 -9.70 10.60
CA ALA A 190 -3.78 -8.29 10.60
C ALA A 190 -2.97 -7.53 9.55
N GLY A 191 -3.65 -6.76 8.70
CA GLY A 191 -3.02 -6.07 7.57
C GLY A 191 -3.02 -6.84 6.24
N GLN A 192 -3.38 -8.13 6.23
CA GLN A 192 -3.49 -8.91 5.00
C GLN A 192 -4.73 -8.53 4.18
N VAL A 193 -4.59 -8.47 2.86
CA VAL A 193 -5.71 -8.21 1.93
C VAL A 193 -6.60 -9.45 1.85
N LEU A 194 -7.90 -9.28 2.14
CA LEU A 194 -8.94 -10.30 2.08
C LEU A 194 -9.68 -10.28 0.74
N ALA A 195 -9.83 -9.10 0.13
CA ALA A 195 -10.52 -8.93 -1.14
C ALA A 195 -9.94 -7.79 -1.97
N ASP A 196 -9.88 -8.03 -3.28
CA ASP A 196 -9.51 -7.06 -4.29
C ASP A 196 -10.69 -6.12 -4.61
N GLY A 197 -10.38 -4.91 -5.04
CA GLY A 197 -11.31 -3.96 -5.65
C GLY A 197 -11.31 -3.98 -7.18
N SER A 198 -11.87 -2.91 -7.79
CA SER A 198 -12.08 -2.88 -9.25
C SER A 198 -10.82 -2.76 -10.11
N SER A 199 -9.76 -2.13 -9.59
CA SER A 199 -8.50 -1.93 -10.31
C SER A 199 -7.32 -2.49 -9.52
N THR A 200 -7.53 -3.67 -8.92
CA THR A 200 -6.51 -4.37 -8.15
C THR A 200 -6.56 -5.85 -8.46
N GLU A 201 -5.39 -6.51 -8.45
CA GLU A 201 -5.28 -7.95 -8.56
C GLU A 201 -4.25 -8.45 -7.54
N GLY A 202 -4.64 -9.40 -6.69
CA GLY A 202 -3.74 -9.99 -5.70
C GLY A 202 -3.27 -9.01 -4.63
N GLY A 203 -4.06 -7.97 -4.33
CA GLY A 203 -3.69 -6.91 -3.40
C GLY A 203 -2.74 -5.85 -3.97
N GLU A 204 -2.44 -5.89 -5.27
CA GLU A 204 -1.64 -4.89 -5.98
C GLU A 204 -2.51 -4.03 -6.89
N LEU A 205 -2.11 -2.77 -7.09
CA LEU A 205 -2.77 -1.88 -8.05
C LEU A 205 -2.58 -2.40 -9.48
N ALA A 206 -3.69 -2.60 -10.19
CA ALA A 206 -3.73 -3.14 -11.53
C ALA A 206 -4.70 -2.30 -12.38
N LEU A 207 -4.16 -1.25 -13.01
CA LEU A 207 -4.94 -0.29 -13.81
C LEU A 207 -5.22 -0.78 -15.25
N GLY A 208 -4.53 -1.82 -15.71
CA GLY A 208 -4.51 -2.21 -17.12
C GLY A 208 -4.33 -3.72 -17.34
N GLN A 209 -3.79 -4.07 -18.51
CA GLN A 209 -3.44 -5.44 -18.91
C GLN A 209 -2.08 -5.47 -19.60
N ASN A 210 -1.38 -6.60 -19.49
CA ASN A 210 -0.12 -6.82 -20.18
C ASN A 210 -0.39 -7.28 -21.62
N ILE A 211 0.25 -6.65 -22.59
CA ILE A 211 0.09 -6.97 -24.02
C ILE A 211 1.44 -7.23 -24.68
N VAL A 212 1.44 -8.06 -25.72
CA VAL A 212 2.63 -8.28 -26.56
C VAL A 212 2.73 -7.15 -27.57
N VAL A 213 3.83 -6.39 -27.51
CA VAL A 213 4.08 -5.24 -28.39
C VAL A 213 5.29 -5.52 -29.27
N ALA A 214 5.20 -5.17 -30.55
CA ALA A 214 6.31 -5.18 -31.50
C ALA A 214 6.47 -3.78 -32.12
N TYR A 215 7.69 -3.24 -32.07
CA TYR A 215 8.01 -1.94 -32.68
C TYR A 215 8.52 -2.16 -34.12
N MET A 216 7.63 -2.00 -35.10
CA MET A 216 7.97 -2.06 -36.52
C MET A 216 7.07 -1.10 -37.32
N PRO A 217 7.59 -0.48 -38.40
CA PRO A 217 6.72 0.15 -39.37
C PRO A 217 5.89 -0.95 -40.06
N TRP A 218 4.57 -0.81 -40.06
CA TRP A 218 3.64 -1.71 -40.76
C TRP A 218 2.75 -0.88 -41.69
#